data_AF-A0A7W8DS96-F1
#
_entry.id   AF-A0A7W8DS96-F1
#
_cell.length_a   1.000
_cell.length_b   1.000
_cell.length_c   1.000
_cell.angle_alpha   90.00
_cell.angle_beta   90.00
_cell.angle_gamma   90.00
#
_symmetry.space_group_name_H-M   'P 1'
#
loop_
_entity.id
_entity.type
_entity.pdbx_description
1 polymer ?
#
loop_
_entity_poly.entity_id
_entity_poly.type
_entity_poly.pdbx_seq_one_letter_code
_entity_poly.pdbx_strand_id
1 'polypeptide(L)'
;MMDDPLNFTRIFPLLLAGGFAAFPRQFGPWAFGTAFARMGLGFAKLMFLALNLESLYTLCVNAAPEAASSWSAFIGMVAFTGCLYMMFTGTADVWVGLMRLLRVEMPEIIRHPFGARGFVDFWNRWGVLPVNHVPTASSALLRCGLLVLCLLIAQGFSYGLLLWLLLQACLIGLDSWLGRTSGWMGKIPRWIKSILTIAAFTLSTPLLYGGGWEVAMQEWSRLFSASPETVYSVFLDARLTAPQVCWLLWISVLAALVLPGFPWWMARGPRLRLAAKGAGFLCFGAVILFVITFIESAPSPLIRAGEWLHRVSSQAGSHGVHQGIGGWLYADTDLYRLTQKRHTPGQVEDILSLQKQLQSQGSPLLLLPIPDKIGLRPEPILPARYKGAVHPLGYHASIQRLKSAGVDVLDMSEKLWDQRNRLPLHFHQDTLWTAEAMKEIAVQASRHIRKAYPQVVLDETPLVDAQFIERQDFGDLARRLHRQPESFWPAETTQMVGLRGLTGAETSPVLVIGGDLVRAYDDPSLSFPPTSLTDPPAGFPTQLGALLGRALDVAEAAPAATLVPRMSGKKLIIWVVRAGEL
;
A
#
# COMPACT_ATOMS: atom_id res chain seq x y z
N MET A 1 -13.80 7.29 8.36
CA MET A 1 -13.14 7.70 9.62
C MET A 1 -13.00 6.53 10.58
N MET A 2 -12.67 5.35 10.03
CA MET A 2 -12.46 4.08 10.74
C MET A 2 -11.28 3.34 10.07
N ASP A 3 -10.29 4.10 9.58
CA ASP A 3 -9.44 3.65 8.47
C ASP A 3 -8.02 3.24 8.89
N ASP A 4 -7.82 2.88 10.16
CA ASP A 4 -6.65 2.09 10.54
C ASP A 4 -6.99 1.25 11.79
N PRO A 5 -7.24 -0.06 11.65
CA PRO A 5 -7.70 -0.87 12.78
C PRO A 5 -6.70 -0.95 13.92
N LEU A 6 -5.42 -0.60 13.69
CA LEU A 6 -4.38 -0.47 14.72
C LEU A 6 -3.48 0.74 14.45
N ASN A 7 -3.85 1.92 14.97
CA ASN A 7 -2.91 3.03 15.00
C ASN A 7 -1.88 2.81 16.12
N PHE A 8 -0.86 2.03 15.81
CA PHE A 8 0.20 1.56 16.69
C PHE A 8 1.02 2.69 17.35
N THR A 9 1.00 3.91 16.80
CA THR A 9 1.60 5.09 17.44
C THR A 9 0.94 5.45 18.78
N ARG A 10 -0.34 5.06 18.97
CA ARG A 10 -1.10 5.29 20.22
C ARG A 10 -0.81 4.26 21.31
N ILE A 11 -0.30 3.08 20.95
CA ILE A 11 0.07 2.02 21.91
C ILE A 11 1.35 2.43 22.70
N PHE A 12 2.19 3.26 22.08
CA PHE A 12 3.51 3.64 22.57
C PHE A 12 3.51 4.34 23.95
N PRO A 13 2.69 5.38 24.25
CA PRO A 13 2.73 6.07 25.54
C PRO A 13 2.13 5.25 26.71
N LEU A 14 1.18 4.36 26.41
CA LEU A 14 0.43 3.60 27.43
C LEU A 14 1.25 2.46 28.03
N LEU A 15 2.08 1.81 27.22
CA LEU A 15 3.07 0.83 27.69
C LEU A 15 4.11 1.45 28.63
N LEU A 16 4.46 2.71 28.41
CA LEU A 16 5.40 3.47 29.26
C LEU A 16 4.79 3.86 30.60
N ALA A 17 3.52 4.28 30.60
CA ALA A 17 2.81 4.75 31.79
C ALA A 17 2.57 3.63 32.81
N GLY A 18 2.21 2.41 32.36
CA GLY A 18 1.96 1.27 33.24
C GLY A 18 3.21 0.71 33.92
N GLY A 19 4.39 0.88 33.29
CA GLY A 19 5.66 0.40 33.83
C GLY A 19 6.19 1.25 34.98
N PHE A 20 6.09 2.58 34.89
CA PHE A 20 6.82 3.50 35.79
C PHE A 20 6.48 3.36 37.29
N ALA A 21 5.24 2.97 37.62
CA ALA A 21 4.76 2.90 39.00
C ALA A 21 5.18 1.62 39.76
N ALA A 22 5.60 0.57 39.05
CA ALA A 22 5.78 -0.76 39.62
C ALA A 22 7.24 -1.17 39.93
N PHE A 23 8.24 -0.34 39.58
CA PHE A 23 9.65 -0.72 39.71
C PHE A 23 10.36 -0.04 40.89
N PRO A 24 11.06 -0.80 41.77
CA PRO A 24 11.95 -0.22 42.76
C PRO A 24 13.13 0.46 42.04
N ARG A 25 13.42 1.71 42.42
CA ARG A 25 14.51 2.50 41.84
C ARG A 25 15.85 1.99 42.36
N GLN A 26 16.48 1.09 41.61
CA GLN A 26 17.89 0.74 41.82
C GLN A 26 18.73 1.56 40.84
N PHE A 27 19.69 2.33 41.37
CA PHE A 27 20.57 3.16 40.57
C PHE A 27 21.86 2.42 40.22
N GLY A 28 22.10 2.21 38.93
CA GLY A 28 23.28 1.51 38.40
C GLY A 28 24.36 2.46 37.87
N PRO A 29 25.55 1.93 37.50
CA PRO A 29 26.59 2.70 36.83
C PRO A 29 26.18 3.11 35.42
N TRP A 30 26.77 4.21 34.92
CA TRP A 30 26.55 4.63 33.53
C TRP A 30 27.05 3.58 32.55
N ALA A 31 26.17 3.13 31.66
CA ALA A 31 26.48 2.16 30.62
C ALA A 31 26.03 2.64 29.23
N PHE A 32 26.45 3.86 28.84
CA PHE A 32 26.05 4.52 27.60
C PHE A 32 26.12 3.60 26.38
N GLY A 33 27.27 2.93 26.16
CA GLY A 33 27.42 2.04 25.00
C GLY A 33 26.46 0.85 25.00
N THR A 34 26.07 0.34 26.17
CA THR A 34 25.07 -0.73 26.28
C THR A 34 23.65 -0.20 26.06
N ALA A 35 23.36 1.01 26.56
CA ALA A 35 22.06 1.65 26.41
C ALA A 35 21.77 2.01 24.95
N PHE A 36 22.68 2.72 24.27
CA PHE A 36 22.53 3.09 22.86
C PHE A 36 22.45 1.88 21.94
N ALA A 37 23.30 0.86 22.16
CA ALA A 37 23.22 -0.37 21.38
C ALA A 37 21.86 -1.07 21.52
N ARG A 38 21.31 -1.12 22.75
CA ARG A 38 20.00 -1.70 22.98
C ARG A 38 18.88 -0.89 22.32
N MET A 39 18.93 0.45 22.43
CA MET A 39 17.98 1.34 21.77
C MET A 39 18.04 1.19 20.25
N GLY A 40 19.24 1.09 19.66
CA GLY A 40 19.40 0.88 18.22
C GLY A 40 18.76 -0.41 17.73
N LEU A 41 18.93 -1.52 18.45
CA LEU A 41 18.21 -2.76 18.15
C LEU A 41 16.69 -2.60 18.30
N GLY A 42 16.24 -1.89 19.34
CA GLY A 42 14.83 -1.60 19.57
C GLY A 42 14.20 -0.81 18.42
N PHE A 43 14.81 0.31 18.03
CA PHE A 43 14.36 1.12 16.90
C PHE A 43 14.41 0.36 15.58
N ALA A 44 15.42 -0.46 15.34
CA ALA A 44 15.48 -1.27 14.12
C ALA A 44 14.33 -2.27 14.02
N LYS A 45 13.95 -2.92 15.13
CA LYS A 45 12.75 -3.79 15.16
C LYS A 45 11.48 -3.02 14.84
N LEU A 46 11.34 -1.79 15.36
CA LEU A 46 10.17 -0.96 15.11
C LEU A 46 10.12 -0.50 13.65
N MET A 47 11.18 0.14 13.17
CA MET A 47 11.16 0.85 11.89
C MET A 47 11.33 -0.06 10.68
N PHE A 48 12.20 -1.08 10.77
CA PHE A 48 12.52 -1.93 9.63
C PHE A 48 11.74 -3.24 9.60
N LEU A 49 11.24 -3.72 10.75
CA LEU A 49 10.46 -4.96 10.80
C LEU A 49 8.98 -4.68 11.04
N ALA A 50 8.62 -4.04 12.16
CA ALA A 50 7.21 -3.88 12.54
C ALA A 50 6.39 -3.10 11.51
N LEU A 51 6.85 -1.90 11.09
CA LEU A 51 6.13 -1.10 10.08
C LEU A 51 5.97 -1.82 8.74
N ASN A 52 6.96 -2.60 8.33
CA ASN A 52 6.88 -3.36 7.08
C ASN A 52 5.97 -4.58 7.19
N LEU A 53 5.96 -5.25 8.35
CA LEU A 53 5.02 -6.33 8.64
C LEU A 53 3.59 -5.82 8.76
N GLU A 54 3.39 -4.62 9.30
CA GLU A 54 2.10 -3.92 9.33
C GLU A 54 1.60 -3.65 7.91
N SER A 55 2.42 -3.06 7.05
CA SER A 55 2.09 -2.83 5.63
C SER A 55 1.71 -4.14 4.91
N LEU A 56 2.48 -5.22 5.13
CA LEU A 56 2.20 -6.55 4.57
C LEU A 56 0.88 -7.13 5.08
N TYR A 57 0.62 -7.01 6.38
CA TYR A 57 -0.62 -7.45 7.01
C TYR A 57 -1.83 -6.66 6.45
N THR A 58 -1.73 -5.33 6.35
CA THR A 58 -2.78 -4.47 5.82
C THR A 58 -3.10 -4.79 4.36
N LEU A 59 -2.08 -5.10 3.56
CA LEU A 59 -2.26 -5.58 2.19
C LEU A 59 -3.11 -6.86 2.13
N CYS A 60 -2.94 -7.79 3.07
CA CYS A 60 -3.69 -9.05 3.12
C CYS A 60 -5.13 -8.85 3.59
N VAL A 61 -5.35 -8.05 4.64
CA VAL A 61 -6.70 -7.82 5.20
C VAL A 61 -7.58 -6.98 4.29
N ASN A 62 -6.98 -6.03 3.58
CA ASN A 62 -7.72 -5.21 2.62
C ASN A 62 -7.91 -5.90 1.27
N ALA A 63 -7.47 -7.15 1.10
CA ALA A 63 -7.65 -7.89 -0.14
C ALA A 63 -9.14 -8.00 -0.51
N ALA A 64 -9.44 -7.76 -1.78
CA ALA A 64 -10.77 -7.99 -2.32
C ALA A 64 -11.09 -9.49 -2.33
N PRO A 65 -12.37 -9.91 -2.23
CA PRO A 65 -12.73 -11.33 -2.24
C PRO A 65 -12.18 -12.12 -3.44
N GLU A 66 -12.07 -11.48 -4.60
CA GLU A 66 -11.54 -12.08 -5.83
C GLU A 66 -10.02 -12.24 -5.82
N ALA A 67 -9.32 -11.43 -5.02
CA ALA A 67 -7.87 -11.44 -4.86
C ALA A 67 -7.42 -12.24 -3.63
N ALA A 68 -8.25 -12.33 -2.60
CA ALA A 68 -7.93 -13.00 -1.35
C ALA A 68 -7.74 -14.51 -1.59
N SER A 69 -6.57 -15.02 -1.20
CA SER A 69 -6.15 -16.42 -1.36
C SER A 69 -5.91 -17.05 0.01
N SER A 70 -5.76 -18.38 0.06
CA SER A 70 -5.32 -19.06 1.29
C SER A 70 -3.93 -18.61 1.73
N TRP A 71 -3.07 -18.30 0.76
CA TRP A 71 -1.73 -17.78 1.01
C TRP A 71 -1.78 -16.38 1.61
N SER A 72 -2.62 -15.48 1.10
CA SER A 72 -2.80 -14.15 1.67
C SER A 72 -3.36 -14.19 3.09
N ALA A 73 -4.31 -15.09 3.37
CA ALA A 73 -4.82 -15.29 4.74
C ALA A 73 -3.72 -15.77 5.69
N PHE A 74 -2.92 -16.76 5.28
CA PHE A 74 -1.81 -17.27 6.08
C PHE A 74 -0.73 -16.20 6.35
N ILE A 75 -0.29 -15.51 5.29
CA ILE A 75 0.70 -14.44 5.40
C ILE A 75 0.16 -13.28 6.25
N GLY A 76 -1.11 -12.91 6.11
CA GLY A 76 -1.75 -11.89 6.94
C GLY A 76 -1.66 -12.19 8.43
N MET A 77 -1.98 -13.43 8.85
CA MET A 77 -1.90 -13.83 10.26
C MET A 77 -0.46 -13.86 10.79
N VAL A 78 0.48 -14.38 10.00
CA VAL A 78 1.91 -14.43 10.37
C VAL A 78 2.50 -13.02 10.45
N ALA A 79 2.22 -12.18 9.46
CA ALA A 79 2.67 -10.78 9.41
C ALA A 79 2.14 -9.99 10.61
N PHE A 80 0.84 -10.14 10.93
CA PHE A 80 0.25 -9.53 12.11
C PHE A 80 0.92 -9.97 13.41
N THR A 81 1.10 -11.28 13.58
CA THR A 81 1.73 -11.86 14.77
C THR A 81 3.18 -11.38 14.93
N GLY A 82 3.92 -11.33 13.83
CA GLY A 82 5.27 -10.79 13.78
C GLY A 82 5.31 -9.30 14.08
N CYS A 83 4.41 -8.51 13.50
CA CYS A 83 4.27 -7.08 13.74
C CYS A 83 4.09 -6.81 15.24
N LEU A 84 3.08 -7.45 15.84
CA LEU A 84 2.81 -7.36 17.27
C LEU A 84 4.07 -7.69 18.08
N TYR A 85 4.73 -8.82 17.81
CA TYR A 85 5.94 -9.20 18.53
C TYR A 85 7.07 -8.16 18.41
N MET A 86 7.36 -7.68 17.20
CA MET A 86 8.44 -6.72 16.96
C MET A 86 8.15 -5.38 17.61
N MET A 87 6.89 -4.97 17.62
CA MET A 87 6.44 -3.78 18.31
C MET A 87 6.67 -3.81 19.81
N PHE A 88 6.20 -4.88 20.47
CA PHE A 88 6.33 -4.99 21.91
C PHE A 88 7.79 -5.15 22.33
N THR A 89 8.55 -6.02 21.66
CA THR A 89 9.97 -6.24 21.99
C THR A 89 10.85 -5.06 21.62
N GLY A 90 10.59 -4.39 20.49
CA GLY A 90 11.29 -3.17 20.08
C GLY A 90 11.07 -2.03 21.09
N THR A 91 9.82 -1.81 21.49
CA THR A 91 9.47 -0.80 22.49
C THR A 91 10.12 -1.10 23.84
N ALA A 92 10.09 -2.36 24.29
CA ALA A 92 10.75 -2.76 25.54
C ALA A 92 12.27 -2.52 25.49
N ASP A 93 12.92 -2.79 24.35
CA ASP A 93 14.37 -2.56 24.20
C ASP A 93 14.74 -1.08 24.21
N VAL A 94 13.96 -0.23 23.52
CA VAL A 94 14.14 1.23 23.58
C VAL A 94 13.95 1.73 25.00
N TRP A 95 12.90 1.28 25.68
CA TRP A 95 12.57 1.72 27.02
C TRP A 95 13.63 1.33 28.05
N VAL A 96 14.06 0.06 28.07
CA VAL A 96 15.11 -0.39 29.00
C VAL A 96 16.44 0.31 28.69
N GLY A 97 16.72 0.59 27.42
CA GLY A 97 17.87 1.40 27.02
C GLY A 97 17.80 2.83 27.59
N LEU A 98 16.66 3.50 27.44
CA LEU A 98 16.43 4.84 27.97
C LEU A 98 16.53 4.89 29.49
N MET A 99 15.91 3.96 30.21
CA MET A 99 15.98 3.90 31.68
C MET A 99 17.42 3.68 32.16
N ARG A 100 18.23 2.89 31.43
CA ARG A 100 19.67 2.76 31.71
C ARG A 100 20.45 4.06 31.49
N LEU A 101 20.05 4.92 30.55
CA LEU A 101 20.62 6.27 30.44
C LEU A 101 20.24 7.14 31.64
N LEU A 102 19.06 6.94 32.22
CA LEU A 102 18.64 7.60 33.46
C LEU A 102 19.23 6.95 34.73
N ARG A 103 20.16 6.01 34.58
CA ARG A 103 20.73 5.17 35.65
C ARG A 103 19.71 4.30 36.38
N VAL A 104 18.49 4.14 35.87
CA VAL A 104 17.47 3.29 36.48
C VAL A 104 17.62 1.86 35.95
N GLU A 105 17.95 0.92 36.84
CA GLU A 105 18.01 -0.50 36.50
C GLU A 105 16.61 -1.10 36.44
N MET A 106 16.21 -1.49 35.23
CA MET A 106 14.92 -2.12 34.96
C MET A 106 15.11 -3.62 34.73
N PRO A 107 14.27 -4.48 35.35
CA PRO A 107 14.24 -5.89 34.99
C PRO A 107 13.70 -6.07 33.56
N GLU A 108 13.99 -7.22 32.96
CA GLU A 108 13.42 -7.58 31.67
C GLU A 108 11.90 -7.70 31.73
N ILE A 109 11.24 -6.98 30.83
CA ILE A 109 9.79 -6.85 30.73
C ILE A 109 9.23 -7.94 29.80
N ILE A 110 9.98 -8.33 28.77
CA ILE A 110 9.63 -9.40 27.81
C ILE A 110 10.78 -10.40 27.70
N ARG A 111 10.49 -11.70 27.78
CA ARG A 111 11.52 -12.77 27.71
C ARG A 111 11.19 -13.87 26.71
N HIS A 112 11.51 -13.61 25.44
CA HIS A 112 11.38 -14.56 24.33
C HIS A 112 10.06 -15.38 24.36
N PRO A 113 8.88 -14.71 24.28
CA PRO A 113 7.59 -15.37 24.41
C PRO A 113 7.35 -16.58 23.52
N PHE A 114 7.79 -16.54 22.26
CA PHE A 114 7.60 -17.65 21.33
C PHE A 114 8.49 -18.87 21.62
N GLY A 115 9.38 -18.78 22.62
CA GLY A 115 10.07 -19.94 23.19
C GLY A 115 9.26 -20.65 24.27
N ALA A 116 8.03 -20.22 24.53
CA ALA A 116 7.14 -20.82 25.53
C ALA A 116 6.73 -22.24 25.17
N ARG A 117 6.36 -23.03 26.18
CA ARG A 117 5.95 -24.44 26.02
C ARG A 117 4.46 -24.68 26.27
N GLY A 118 3.69 -23.61 26.38
CA GLY A 118 2.27 -23.57 26.71
C GLY A 118 1.81 -22.13 26.92
N PHE A 119 0.50 -21.91 26.99
CA PHE A 119 -0.08 -20.56 27.14
C PHE A 119 0.19 -19.92 28.51
N VAL A 120 0.31 -20.71 29.58
CA VAL A 120 0.70 -20.20 30.91
C VAL A 120 2.13 -19.63 30.84
N ASP A 121 3.06 -20.38 30.24
CA ASP A 121 4.46 -19.95 30.08
C ASP A 121 4.56 -18.77 29.10
N PHE A 122 3.79 -18.79 28.01
CA PHE A 122 3.74 -17.72 27.01
C PHE A 122 3.36 -16.38 27.61
N TRP A 123 2.23 -16.33 28.32
CA TRP A 123 1.74 -15.08 28.90
C TRP A 123 2.62 -14.60 30.06
N ASN A 124 3.31 -15.49 30.77
CA ASN A 124 4.28 -15.11 31.80
C ASN A 124 5.61 -14.57 31.24
N ARG A 125 5.90 -14.82 29.96
CA ARG A 125 7.04 -14.22 29.24
C ARG A 125 6.70 -12.89 28.57
N TRP A 126 5.41 -12.60 28.42
CA TRP A 126 4.87 -11.31 28.03
C TRP A 126 4.63 -10.42 29.27
N GLY A 127 4.54 -9.11 29.06
CA GLY A 127 3.89 -8.22 30.04
C GLY A 127 4.58 -6.89 30.28
N VAL A 128 3.95 -6.09 31.14
CA VAL A 128 4.37 -4.75 31.62
C VAL A 128 5.02 -4.85 33.02
N LEU A 129 4.87 -6.01 33.67
CA LEU A 129 5.32 -6.33 35.02
C LEU A 129 6.55 -7.28 34.99
N PRO A 130 7.45 -7.24 36.00
CA PRO A 130 8.68 -8.04 36.03
C PRO A 130 8.44 -9.54 35.79
N VAL A 131 9.28 -10.19 34.99
CA VAL A 131 9.16 -11.63 34.63
C VAL A 131 9.68 -12.58 35.73
N ASN A 132 10.08 -12.08 36.91
CA ASN A 132 10.75 -12.88 37.96
C ASN A 132 9.81 -13.59 38.95
N HIS A 133 8.53 -13.76 38.63
CA HIS A 133 7.58 -14.47 39.49
C HIS A 133 7.34 -15.91 39.01
N VAL A 134 6.94 -16.80 39.93
CA VAL A 134 6.56 -18.18 39.61
C VAL A 134 5.42 -18.14 38.59
N PRO A 135 5.55 -18.79 37.41
CA PRO A 135 4.53 -18.72 36.38
C PRO A 135 3.27 -19.46 36.87
N THR A 136 2.17 -18.73 36.96
CA THR A 136 0.85 -19.26 37.34
C THR A 136 -0.18 -18.90 36.29
N ALA A 137 -1.29 -19.64 36.25
CA ALA A 137 -2.41 -19.31 35.37
C ALA A 137 -3.02 -17.93 35.69
N SER A 138 -3.07 -17.54 36.97
CA SER A 138 -3.58 -16.23 37.39
C SER A 138 -2.69 -15.08 36.93
N SER A 139 -1.37 -15.22 37.02
CA SER A 139 -0.43 -14.22 36.52
C SER A 139 -0.42 -14.14 34.99
N ALA A 140 -0.60 -15.27 34.30
CA ALA A 140 -0.81 -15.31 32.86
C ALA A 140 -2.07 -14.53 32.42
N LEU A 141 -3.21 -14.80 33.08
CA LEU A 141 -4.47 -14.08 32.83
C LEU A 141 -4.35 -12.58 33.08
N LEU A 142 -3.70 -12.16 34.17
CA LEU A 142 -3.46 -10.75 34.47
C LEU A 142 -2.65 -10.07 33.36
N ARG A 143 -1.56 -10.70 32.92
CA ARG A 143 -0.69 -10.14 31.86
C ARG A 143 -1.41 -10.06 30.51
N CYS A 144 -2.20 -11.07 30.16
CA CYS A 144 -3.07 -11.05 28.99
C CYS A 144 -4.10 -9.92 29.08
N GLY A 145 -4.77 -9.78 30.23
CA GLY A 145 -5.74 -8.72 30.47
C GLY A 145 -5.14 -7.31 30.41
N LEU A 146 -3.91 -7.12 30.93
CA LEU A 146 -3.19 -5.85 30.81
C LEU A 146 -2.85 -5.51 29.36
N LEU A 147 -2.42 -6.50 28.56
CA LEU A 147 -2.21 -6.29 27.13
C LEU A 147 -3.51 -5.87 26.43
N VAL A 148 -4.60 -6.58 26.71
CA VAL A 148 -5.92 -6.27 26.15
C VAL A 148 -6.37 -4.87 26.55
N LEU A 149 -6.11 -4.45 27.79
CA LEU A 149 -6.38 -3.08 28.23
C LEU A 149 -5.56 -2.06 27.44
N CYS A 150 -4.27 -2.31 27.21
CA CYS A 150 -3.44 -1.45 26.36
C CYS A 150 -3.99 -1.34 24.93
N LEU A 151 -4.38 -2.48 24.34
CA LEU A 151 -4.99 -2.52 23.01
C LEU A 151 -6.31 -1.74 22.99
N LEU A 152 -7.19 -1.96 23.99
CA LEU A 152 -8.47 -1.27 24.13
C LEU A 152 -8.31 0.25 24.22
N ILE A 153 -7.33 0.74 24.98
CA ILE A 153 -7.10 2.18 25.10
C ILE A 153 -6.55 2.74 23.78
N ALA A 154 -5.71 1.99 23.07
CA ALA A 154 -5.09 2.49 21.85
C ALA A 154 -6.01 2.48 20.61
N GLN A 155 -6.79 1.42 20.44
CA GLN A 155 -7.62 1.19 19.25
C GLN A 155 -9.12 1.39 19.51
N GLY A 156 -9.53 1.48 20.78
CA GLY A 156 -10.92 1.48 21.19
C GLY A 156 -11.47 0.07 21.42
N PHE A 157 -12.72 0.02 21.88
CA PHE A 157 -13.42 -1.24 22.15
C PHE A 157 -13.84 -1.92 20.85
N SER A 158 -13.55 -3.22 20.73
CA SER A 158 -14.14 -4.10 19.72
C SER A 158 -14.62 -5.40 20.38
N TYR A 159 -15.73 -5.96 19.90
CA TYR A 159 -16.21 -7.24 20.43
C TYR A 159 -15.25 -8.40 20.07
N GLY A 160 -14.53 -8.31 18.95
CA GLY A 160 -13.43 -9.21 18.60
C GLY A 160 -12.36 -9.28 19.69
N LEU A 161 -11.99 -8.15 20.31
CA LEU A 161 -11.03 -8.10 21.41
C LEU A 161 -11.53 -8.87 22.65
N LEU A 162 -12.82 -8.79 22.97
CA LEU A 162 -13.41 -9.57 24.06
C LEU A 162 -13.40 -11.07 23.76
N LEU A 163 -13.82 -11.46 22.56
CA LEU A 163 -13.80 -12.86 22.12
C LEU A 163 -12.39 -13.42 22.15
N TRP A 164 -11.41 -12.62 21.71
CA TRP A 164 -10.01 -12.98 21.77
C TRP A 164 -9.53 -13.17 23.22
N LEU A 165 -9.85 -12.26 24.14
CA LEU A 165 -9.51 -12.40 25.57
C LEU A 165 -10.11 -13.67 26.17
N LEU A 166 -11.38 -13.98 25.87
CA LEU A 166 -12.04 -15.19 26.33
C LEU A 166 -11.35 -16.44 25.77
N LEU A 167 -11.01 -16.45 24.49
CA LEU A 167 -10.25 -17.54 23.87
C LEU A 167 -8.89 -17.73 24.53
N GLN A 168 -8.14 -16.66 24.78
CA GLN A 168 -6.86 -16.74 25.50
C GLN A 168 -7.03 -17.28 26.92
N ALA A 169 -8.08 -16.87 27.63
CA ALA A 169 -8.39 -17.39 28.96
C ALA A 169 -8.71 -18.89 28.95
N CYS A 170 -9.47 -19.36 27.96
CA CYS A 170 -9.72 -20.78 27.74
C CYS A 170 -8.43 -21.56 27.45
N LEU A 171 -7.54 -21.03 26.61
CA LEU A 171 -6.25 -21.66 26.29
C LEU A 171 -5.32 -21.75 27.50
N ILE A 172 -5.27 -20.70 28.33
CA ILE A 172 -4.54 -20.71 29.61
C ILE A 172 -5.13 -21.75 30.57
N GLY A 173 -6.46 -21.80 30.69
CA GLY A 173 -7.17 -22.77 31.52
C GLY A 173 -6.92 -24.21 31.08
N LEU A 174 -6.97 -24.46 29.77
CA LEU A 174 -6.70 -25.76 29.16
C LEU A 174 -5.25 -26.21 29.40
N ASP A 175 -4.27 -25.32 29.21
CA ASP A 175 -2.86 -25.60 29.48
C ASP A 175 -2.62 -25.95 30.97
N SER A 176 -3.22 -25.18 31.88
CA SER A 176 -3.17 -25.44 33.33
C SER A 176 -3.82 -26.77 33.71
N TRP A 177 -4.96 -27.12 33.11
CA TRP A 177 -5.65 -28.38 33.36
C TRP A 177 -4.87 -29.58 32.82
N LEU A 178 -4.44 -29.53 31.56
CA LEU A 178 -3.68 -30.61 30.95
C LEU A 178 -2.31 -30.81 31.62
N GLY A 179 -1.66 -29.73 32.08
CA GLY A 179 -0.42 -29.83 32.86
C GLY A 179 -0.58 -30.60 34.18
N ARG A 180 -1.79 -30.64 34.76
CA ARG A 180 -2.10 -31.38 35.99
C ARG A 180 -2.54 -32.83 35.73
N THR A 181 -3.24 -33.08 34.63
CA THR A 181 -3.92 -34.37 34.39
C THR A 181 -3.20 -35.29 33.41
N SER A 182 -2.33 -34.76 32.55
CA SER A 182 -1.80 -35.50 31.39
C SER A 182 -0.31 -35.81 31.47
N GLY A 183 0.03 -37.06 31.83
CA GLY A 183 1.42 -37.54 31.84
C GLY A 183 2.08 -37.63 30.45
N TRP A 184 1.29 -37.84 29.37
CA TRP A 184 1.78 -37.87 27.98
C TRP A 184 2.30 -36.52 27.47
N MET A 185 1.82 -35.41 28.05
CA MET A 185 2.29 -34.06 27.70
C MET A 185 3.79 -33.91 27.96
N GLY A 186 4.33 -34.61 28.96
CA GLY A 186 5.77 -34.63 29.27
C GLY A 186 6.63 -35.24 28.16
N LYS A 187 6.04 -36.09 27.31
CA LYS A 187 6.75 -36.80 26.22
C LYS A 187 6.90 -35.97 24.95
N ILE A 188 6.12 -34.90 24.79
CA ILE A 188 6.18 -34.04 23.61
C ILE A 188 7.46 -33.19 23.66
N PRO A 189 8.33 -33.24 22.62
CA PRO A 189 9.52 -32.41 22.52
C PRO A 189 9.23 -30.92 22.72
N ARG A 190 10.18 -30.22 23.37
CA ARG A 190 10.02 -28.80 23.74
C ARG A 190 9.76 -27.89 22.54
N TRP A 191 10.45 -28.13 21.42
CA TRP A 191 10.31 -27.31 20.21
C TRP A 191 8.93 -27.47 19.56
N ILE A 192 8.34 -28.68 19.61
CA ILE A 192 6.97 -28.93 19.11
C ILE A 192 5.96 -28.12 19.92
N LYS A 193 6.08 -28.09 21.25
CA LYS A 193 5.19 -27.29 22.11
C LYS A 193 5.25 -25.80 21.80
N SER A 194 6.45 -25.27 21.51
CA SER A 194 6.62 -23.89 21.11
C SER A 194 5.96 -23.59 19.77
N ILE A 195 6.17 -24.45 18.76
CA ILE A 195 5.50 -24.32 17.45
C ILE A 195 3.97 -24.34 17.62
N LEU A 196 3.42 -25.28 18.40
CA LEU A 196 1.97 -25.37 18.64
C LEU A 196 1.43 -24.12 19.35
N THR A 197 2.18 -23.56 20.31
CA THR A 197 1.79 -22.34 21.02
C THR A 197 1.80 -21.13 20.08
N ILE A 198 2.83 -21.00 19.23
CA ILE A 198 2.90 -19.94 18.22
C ILE A 198 1.77 -20.09 17.20
N ALA A 199 1.53 -21.30 16.70
CA ALA A 199 0.47 -21.56 15.73
C ALA A 199 -0.90 -21.25 16.32
N ALA A 200 -1.20 -21.70 17.54
CA ALA A 200 -2.46 -21.40 18.22
C ALA A 200 -2.63 -19.89 18.49
N PHE A 201 -1.56 -19.19 18.88
CA PHE A 201 -1.59 -17.74 19.04
C PHE A 201 -1.85 -17.04 17.69
N THR A 202 -1.13 -17.43 16.64
CA THR A 202 -1.26 -16.89 15.28
C THR A 202 -2.68 -17.12 14.72
N LEU A 203 -3.23 -18.32 14.91
CA LEU A 203 -4.61 -18.62 14.51
C LEU A 203 -5.65 -17.82 15.31
N SER A 204 -5.31 -17.33 16.50
CA SER A 204 -6.23 -16.49 17.28
C SER A 204 -6.26 -15.03 16.81
N THR A 205 -5.23 -14.54 16.10
CA THR A 205 -5.10 -13.11 15.77
C THR A 205 -6.18 -12.53 14.86
N PRO A 206 -6.88 -13.27 13.98
CA PRO A 206 -8.01 -12.72 13.24
C PRO A 206 -9.09 -12.08 14.12
N LEU A 207 -9.27 -12.55 15.37
CA LEU A 207 -10.20 -11.91 16.32
C LEU A 207 -9.69 -10.55 16.83
N LEU A 208 -8.38 -10.31 16.83
CA LEU A 208 -7.80 -9.02 17.24
C LEU A 208 -8.03 -7.95 16.19
N TYR A 209 -7.81 -8.29 14.92
CA TYR A 209 -7.78 -7.29 13.85
C TYR A 209 -9.01 -7.29 12.95
N GLY A 210 -9.74 -8.41 12.84
CA GLY A 210 -10.94 -8.53 12.02
C GLY A 210 -12.19 -7.88 12.64
N GLY A 211 -12.07 -7.32 13.85
CA GLY A 211 -13.17 -6.65 14.54
C GLY A 211 -14.25 -7.59 15.08
N GLY A 212 -14.20 -8.90 14.79
CA GLY A 212 -15.25 -9.83 15.19
C GLY A 212 -15.17 -11.29 14.73
N TRP A 213 -16.18 -12.06 15.13
CA TRP A 213 -16.31 -13.49 14.85
C TRP A 213 -16.48 -13.80 13.35
N GLU A 214 -17.33 -13.04 12.65
CA GLU A 214 -17.63 -13.31 11.23
C GLU A 214 -16.37 -13.17 10.36
N VAL A 215 -15.60 -12.10 10.55
CA VAL A 215 -14.35 -11.87 9.82
C VAL A 215 -13.33 -12.95 10.18
N ALA A 216 -13.18 -13.29 11.47
CA ALA A 216 -12.28 -14.36 11.88
C ALA A 216 -12.66 -15.72 11.25
N MET A 217 -13.95 -16.04 11.20
CA MET A 217 -14.44 -17.26 10.56
C MET A 217 -14.18 -17.26 9.05
N GLN A 218 -14.31 -16.12 8.38
CA GLN A 218 -13.94 -15.98 6.97
C GLN A 218 -12.44 -16.18 6.74
N GLU A 219 -11.58 -15.61 7.59
CA GLU A 219 -10.13 -15.82 7.47
C GLU A 219 -9.74 -17.28 7.72
N TRP A 220 -10.34 -17.93 8.72
CA TRP A 220 -10.10 -19.34 9.01
C TRP A 220 -10.61 -20.25 7.91
N SER A 221 -11.78 -19.97 7.34
CA SER A 221 -12.30 -20.77 6.22
C SER A 221 -11.41 -20.61 4.97
N ARG A 222 -10.89 -19.40 4.72
CA ARG A 222 -9.96 -19.12 3.61
C ARG A 222 -8.66 -19.92 3.70
N LEU A 223 -8.12 -20.16 4.90
CA LEU A 223 -6.92 -20.99 5.07
C LEU A 223 -7.08 -22.40 4.49
N PHE A 224 -8.30 -22.94 4.46
CA PHE A 224 -8.58 -24.31 4.05
C PHE A 224 -9.45 -24.42 2.78
N SER A 225 -9.89 -23.30 2.20
CA SER A 225 -10.61 -23.29 0.93
C SER A 225 -9.64 -23.31 -0.26
N ALA A 226 -10.10 -23.74 -1.43
CA ALA A 226 -9.32 -23.53 -2.65
C ALA A 226 -9.18 -22.02 -2.93
N SER A 227 -7.96 -21.55 -3.21
CA SER A 227 -7.73 -20.17 -3.63
C SER A 227 -8.45 -19.90 -4.96
N PRO A 228 -9.04 -18.71 -5.14
CA PRO A 228 -9.56 -18.31 -6.44
C PRO A 228 -8.41 -18.29 -7.47
N GLU A 229 -8.60 -18.88 -8.64
CA GLU A 229 -7.63 -18.82 -9.75
C GLU A 229 -7.91 -17.62 -10.67
N THR A 230 -7.99 -16.43 -10.09
CA THR A 230 -8.21 -15.18 -10.83
C THR A 230 -6.87 -14.50 -11.11
N VAL A 231 -6.85 -13.59 -12.08
CA VAL A 231 -5.66 -12.74 -12.31
C VAL A 231 -5.30 -11.94 -11.04
N TYR A 232 -6.31 -11.54 -10.26
CA TYR A 232 -6.17 -10.70 -9.07
C TYR A 232 -5.49 -11.43 -7.91
N SER A 233 -5.85 -12.70 -7.67
CA SER A 233 -5.22 -13.50 -6.63
C SER A 233 -3.78 -13.84 -6.97
N VAL A 234 -3.49 -14.12 -8.25
CA VAL A 234 -2.11 -14.35 -8.70
C VAL A 234 -1.27 -13.07 -8.56
N PHE A 235 -1.83 -11.89 -8.84
CA PHE A 235 -1.15 -10.62 -8.58
C PHE A 235 -0.85 -10.41 -7.10
N LEU A 236 -1.81 -10.69 -6.22
CA LEU A 236 -1.61 -10.58 -4.78
C LEU A 236 -0.53 -11.58 -4.32
N ASP A 237 -0.64 -12.86 -4.69
CA ASP A 237 0.29 -13.91 -4.30
C ASP A 237 1.72 -13.63 -4.82
N ALA A 238 1.87 -13.11 -6.04
CA ALA A 238 3.16 -12.70 -6.57
C ALA A 238 3.81 -11.59 -5.73
N ARG A 239 3.00 -10.62 -5.25
CA ARG A 239 3.50 -9.59 -4.33
C ARG A 239 3.89 -10.17 -2.99
N LEU A 240 3.11 -11.12 -2.45
CA LEU A 240 3.37 -11.77 -1.16
C LEU A 240 4.56 -12.75 -1.21
N THR A 241 4.97 -13.17 -2.39
CA THR A 241 6.11 -14.07 -2.63
C THR A 241 7.35 -13.33 -3.15
N ALA A 242 7.30 -11.99 -3.23
CA ALA A 242 8.44 -11.21 -3.65
C ALA A 242 9.64 -11.44 -2.69
N PRO A 243 10.90 -11.47 -3.19
CA PRO A 243 12.07 -11.78 -2.37
C PRO A 243 12.19 -10.94 -1.10
N GLN A 244 11.83 -9.66 -1.17
CA GLN A 244 11.82 -8.74 -0.02
C GLN A 244 10.86 -9.20 1.08
N VAL A 245 9.69 -9.72 0.70
CA VAL A 245 8.69 -10.27 1.64
C VAL A 245 9.24 -11.50 2.33
N CYS A 246 9.82 -12.42 1.55
CA CYS A 246 10.44 -13.61 2.09
C CYS A 246 11.53 -13.26 3.09
N TRP A 247 12.44 -12.33 2.75
CA TRP A 247 13.49 -11.89 3.67
C TRP A 247 12.94 -11.21 4.92
N LEU A 248 11.94 -10.33 4.78
CA LEU A 248 11.29 -9.68 5.92
C LEU A 248 10.72 -10.72 6.89
N LEU A 249 9.97 -11.70 6.37
CA LEU A 249 9.38 -12.76 7.18
C LEU A 249 10.46 -13.62 7.84
N TRP A 250 11.49 -14.03 7.11
CA TRP A 250 12.60 -14.83 7.66
C TRP A 250 13.38 -14.08 8.75
N ILE A 251 13.75 -12.83 8.51
CA ILE A 251 14.45 -11.99 9.51
C ILE A 251 13.58 -11.85 10.76
N SER A 252 12.27 -11.67 10.57
CA SER A 252 11.33 -11.55 11.68
C SER A 252 11.21 -12.84 12.48
N VAL A 253 11.13 -13.98 11.81
CA VAL A 253 11.14 -15.31 12.45
C VAL A 253 12.45 -15.54 13.21
N LEU A 254 13.60 -15.22 12.61
CA LEU A 254 14.91 -15.36 13.27
C LEU A 254 15.02 -14.47 14.51
N ALA A 255 14.59 -13.22 14.40
CA ALA A 255 14.59 -12.27 15.51
C ALA A 255 13.61 -12.65 16.63
N ALA A 256 12.53 -13.38 16.30
CA ALA A 256 11.50 -13.76 17.26
C ALA A 256 11.72 -15.14 17.91
N LEU A 257 12.32 -16.10 17.20
CA LEU A 257 12.41 -17.50 17.62
C LEU A 257 13.83 -18.00 17.90
N VAL A 258 14.83 -17.45 17.20
CA VAL A 258 16.18 -18.03 17.15
C VAL A 258 17.16 -17.20 17.95
N LEU A 259 17.10 -15.87 17.82
CA LEU A 259 18.06 -14.99 18.47
C LEU A 259 17.71 -14.80 19.96
N PRO A 260 18.64 -15.12 20.87
CA PRO A 260 18.44 -14.84 22.28
C PRO A 260 18.42 -13.33 22.52
N GLY A 261 17.70 -12.89 23.56
CA GLY A 261 17.57 -11.48 23.89
C GLY A 261 18.91 -10.81 24.19
N PHE A 262 18.97 -9.48 24.02
CA PHE A 262 20.18 -8.66 24.26
C PHE A 262 20.94 -8.97 25.57
N PRO A 263 20.28 -9.21 26.73
CA PRO A 263 20.98 -9.57 27.97
C PRO A 263 21.79 -10.86 27.87
N TRP A 264 21.35 -11.83 27.08
CA TRP A 264 22.07 -13.09 26.90
C TRP A 264 23.42 -12.83 26.25
N TRP A 265 23.48 -12.02 25.19
CA TRP A 265 24.73 -11.66 24.53
C TRP A 265 25.65 -10.86 25.46
N MET A 266 25.05 -9.99 26.28
CA MET A 266 25.77 -9.20 27.26
C MET A 266 26.38 -10.03 28.39
N ALA A 267 25.76 -11.16 28.74
CA ALA A 267 26.26 -12.07 29.77
C ALA A 267 27.40 -12.99 29.29
N ARG A 268 27.73 -12.99 27.99
CA ARG A 268 28.80 -13.82 27.41
C ARG A 268 30.17 -13.14 27.46
N GLY A 269 31.17 -13.81 26.89
CA GLY A 269 32.55 -13.33 26.80
C GLY A 269 32.68 -11.94 26.14
N PRO A 270 33.82 -11.26 26.34
CA PRO A 270 34.02 -9.87 25.91
C PRO A 270 33.84 -9.66 24.40
N ARG A 271 34.21 -10.64 23.56
CA ARG A 271 34.04 -10.59 22.10
C ARG A 271 32.57 -10.49 21.69
N LEU A 272 31.70 -11.33 22.27
CA LEU A 272 30.26 -11.35 21.98
C LEU A 272 29.56 -10.09 22.50
N ARG A 273 29.99 -9.57 23.65
CA ARG A 273 29.56 -8.27 24.17
C ARG A 273 29.87 -7.13 23.21
N LEU A 274 31.08 -7.09 22.67
CA LEU A 274 31.50 -6.08 21.72
C LEU A 274 30.71 -6.19 20.41
N ALA A 275 30.53 -7.42 19.90
CA ALA A 275 29.74 -7.67 18.70
C ALA A 275 28.28 -7.21 18.85
N ALA A 276 27.63 -7.54 19.96
CA ALA A 276 26.25 -7.09 20.23
C ALA A 276 26.12 -5.57 20.35
N LYS A 277 27.11 -4.91 20.97
CA LYS A 277 27.17 -3.44 21.01
C LYS A 277 27.36 -2.85 19.62
N GLY A 278 28.32 -3.37 18.85
CA GLY A 278 28.59 -2.93 17.48
C GLY A 278 27.35 -3.06 16.59
N ALA A 279 26.67 -4.22 16.62
CA ALA A 279 25.42 -4.44 15.91
C ALA A 279 24.34 -3.40 16.30
N GLY A 280 24.16 -3.16 17.60
CA GLY A 280 23.21 -2.16 18.07
C GLY A 280 23.54 -0.73 17.62
N PHE A 281 24.82 -0.35 17.60
CA PHE A 281 25.26 0.95 17.08
C PHE A 281 25.05 1.06 15.56
N LEU A 282 25.31 -0.01 14.79
CA LEU A 282 25.01 -0.04 13.35
C LEU A 282 23.52 0.13 13.09
N CYS A 283 22.66 -0.57 13.85
CA CYS A 283 21.22 -0.40 13.78
C CYS A 283 20.79 1.05 14.12
N PHE A 284 21.40 1.67 15.12
CA PHE A 284 21.14 3.06 15.47
C PHE A 284 21.56 4.02 14.34
N GLY A 285 22.72 3.79 13.72
CA GLY A 285 23.18 4.55 12.55
C GLY A 285 22.24 4.40 11.34
N ALA A 286 21.75 3.18 11.09
CA ALA A 286 20.77 2.91 10.04
C ALA A 286 19.45 3.68 10.29
N VAL A 287 18.98 3.73 11.54
CA VAL A 287 17.80 4.53 11.92
C VAL A 287 18.03 6.02 11.68
N ILE A 288 19.18 6.56 12.06
CA ILE A 288 19.52 7.97 11.78
C ILE A 288 19.51 8.23 10.28
N LEU A 289 20.13 7.34 9.50
CA LEU A 289 20.21 7.47 8.05
C LEU A 289 18.82 7.44 7.39
N PHE A 290 17.92 6.61 7.90
CA PHE A 290 16.51 6.61 7.50
C PHE A 290 15.83 7.94 7.85
N VAL A 291 16.03 8.48 9.06
CA VAL A 291 15.41 9.77 9.44
C VAL A 291 15.94 10.93 8.58
N ILE A 292 17.21 10.89 8.19
CA ILE A 292 17.85 11.91 7.36
C ILE A 292 17.16 12.06 5.99
N THR A 293 16.54 11.01 5.43
CA THR A 293 15.82 11.13 4.15
C THR A 293 14.63 12.10 4.23
N PHE A 294 14.07 12.31 5.42
CA PHE A 294 12.97 13.25 5.66
C PHE A 294 13.44 14.68 5.89
N ILE A 295 14.75 14.92 5.99
CA ILE A 295 15.31 16.26 6.20
C ILE A 295 15.65 16.87 4.83
N GLU A 296 14.99 17.98 4.48
CA GLU A 296 15.19 18.67 3.19
C GLU A 296 16.60 19.24 3.04
N SER A 297 17.20 19.73 4.14
CA SER A 297 18.53 20.35 4.16
C SER A 297 19.70 19.37 4.28
N ALA A 298 19.46 18.05 4.19
CA ALA A 298 20.49 17.05 4.40
C ALA A 298 21.48 16.93 3.21
N PRO A 299 22.75 16.56 3.44
CA PRO A 299 23.71 16.34 2.37
C PRO A 299 23.30 15.21 1.41
N SER A 300 23.47 15.42 0.10
CA SER A 300 23.04 14.46 -0.93
C SER A 300 23.63 13.04 -0.80
N PRO A 301 24.88 12.80 -0.35
CA PRO A 301 25.37 11.44 -0.15
C PRO A 301 24.62 10.69 0.95
N LEU A 302 24.20 11.40 2.01
CA LEU A 302 23.46 10.82 3.13
C LEU A 302 22.02 10.52 2.75
N ILE A 303 21.38 11.42 2.00
CA ILE A 303 20.03 11.19 1.45
C ILE A 303 20.06 9.93 0.57
N ARG A 304 21.02 9.81 -0.37
CA ARG A 304 21.14 8.63 -1.25
C ARG A 304 21.33 7.33 -0.47
N ALA A 305 22.17 7.35 0.57
CA ALA A 305 22.39 6.18 1.40
C ALA A 305 21.14 5.81 2.23
N GLY A 306 20.37 6.80 2.70
CA GLY A 306 19.09 6.59 3.37
C GLY A 306 17.99 6.08 2.43
N GLU A 307 17.88 6.62 1.22
CA GLU A 307 16.96 6.13 0.18
C GLU A 307 17.29 4.69 -0.21
N TRP A 308 18.58 4.35 -0.33
CA TRP A 308 19.00 2.97 -0.54
C TRP A 308 18.55 2.06 0.61
N LEU A 309 18.73 2.49 1.86
CA LEU A 309 18.31 1.72 3.02
C LEU A 309 16.79 1.55 3.08
N HIS A 310 16.03 2.61 2.77
CA HIS A 310 14.58 2.56 2.68
C HIS A 310 14.15 1.51 1.65
N ARG A 311 14.71 1.54 0.42
CA ARG A 311 14.40 0.55 -0.63
C ARG A 311 14.69 -0.90 -0.26
N VAL A 312 15.79 -1.15 0.47
CA VAL A 312 16.14 -2.51 0.88
C VAL A 312 15.24 -3.00 2.03
N SER A 313 14.67 -2.09 2.82
CA SER A 313 13.87 -2.43 3.99
C SER A 313 12.36 -2.38 3.76
N SER A 314 11.85 -1.56 2.82
CA SER A 314 10.41 -1.37 2.60
C SER A 314 9.84 -2.20 1.45
N GLN A 315 8.70 -2.86 1.69
CA GLN A 315 7.92 -3.55 0.64
C GLN A 315 7.00 -2.65 -0.18
N ALA A 316 6.38 -1.66 0.48
CA ALA A 316 5.55 -0.69 -0.21
C ALA A 316 6.46 0.07 -1.19
N GLY A 317 5.92 0.39 -2.37
CA GLY A 317 6.61 1.27 -3.27
C GLY A 317 7.08 2.50 -2.50
N SER A 318 8.37 2.83 -2.59
CA SER A 318 8.86 4.03 -1.88
C SER A 318 8.11 5.22 -2.46
N HIS A 319 7.44 5.99 -1.61
CA HIS A 319 6.58 7.12 -2.01
C HIS A 319 5.41 6.75 -2.94
N GLY A 320 4.87 5.53 -2.81
CA GLY A 320 3.70 5.07 -3.55
C GLY A 320 3.97 4.66 -5.00
N VAL A 321 5.23 4.26 -5.29
CA VAL A 321 5.70 3.84 -6.61
C VAL A 321 6.30 2.44 -6.54
N HIS A 322 5.73 1.50 -7.29
CA HIS A 322 6.23 0.15 -7.43
C HIS A 322 7.20 0.03 -8.60
N GLN A 323 8.30 -0.69 -8.41
CA GLN A 323 9.30 -0.92 -9.44
C GLN A 323 9.16 -2.33 -10.03
N GLY A 324 8.76 -2.41 -11.30
CA GLY A 324 8.72 -3.63 -12.08
C GLY A 324 10.05 -3.96 -12.75
N ILE A 325 10.08 -5.11 -13.42
CA ILE A 325 11.23 -5.62 -14.16
C ILE A 325 11.56 -4.67 -15.33
N GLY A 326 12.86 -4.55 -15.65
CA GLY A 326 13.30 -3.73 -16.79
C GLY A 326 13.16 -2.22 -16.55
N GLY A 327 13.07 -1.78 -15.29
CA GLY A 327 13.03 -0.37 -14.92
C GLY A 327 11.66 0.29 -15.07
N TRP A 328 10.60 -0.48 -15.34
CA TRP A 328 9.23 0.03 -15.37
C TRP A 328 8.76 0.46 -13.99
N LEU A 329 8.15 1.64 -13.89
CA LEU A 329 7.57 2.17 -12.65
C LEU A 329 6.04 2.14 -12.75
N TYR A 330 5.36 1.86 -11.64
CA TYR A 330 3.90 1.84 -11.54
C TYR A 330 3.45 2.58 -10.31
N ALA A 331 2.28 3.22 -10.36
CA ALA A 331 1.66 3.76 -9.16
C ALA A 331 1.14 2.61 -8.28
N ASP A 332 1.42 2.64 -6.98
CA ASP A 332 0.90 1.64 -6.03
C ASP A 332 -0.64 1.59 -6.05
N THR A 333 -1.29 2.72 -6.34
CA THR A 333 -2.75 2.82 -6.50
C THR A 333 -3.29 1.88 -7.56
N ASP A 334 -2.56 1.71 -8.68
CA ASP A 334 -3.00 0.84 -9.78
C ASP A 334 -2.94 -0.63 -9.37
N LEU A 335 -1.91 -1.00 -8.60
CA LEU A 335 -1.81 -2.34 -8.00
C LEU A 335 -2.89 -2.57 -6.94
N TYR A 336 -3.17 -1.58 -6.10
CA TYR A 336 -4.22 -1.69 -5.08
C TYR A 336 -5.61 -1.83 -5.69
N ARG A 337 -5.91 -1.17 -6.82
CA ARG A 337 -7.17 -1.34 -7.55
C ARG A 337 -7.37 -2.74 -8.13
N LEU A 338 -6.29 -3.52 -8.32
CA LEU A 338 -6.36 -4.92 -8.75
C LEU A 338 -6.52 -5.89 -7.57
N THR A 339 -6.01 -5.56 -6.37
CA THR A 339 -5.92 -6.54 -5.28
C THR A 339 -6.75 -6.21 -4.05
N GLN A 340 -7.12 -4.95 -3.83
CA GLN A 340 -7.75 -4.49 -2.60
C GLN A 340 -9.21 -4.05 -2.80
N LYS A 341 -9.98 -4.07 -1.72
CA LYS A 341 -11.31 -3.47 -1.66
C LYS A 341 -11.20 -1.97 -1.84
N ARG A 342 -12.11 -1.40 -2.62
CA ARG A 342 -12.16 0.04 -2.86
C ARG A 342 -12.79 0.74 -1.65
N HIS A 343 -12.02 1.54 -0.94
CA HIS A 343 -12.51 2.33 0.20
C HIS A 343 -13.11 3.67 -0.21
N THR A 344 -12.59 4.26 -1.30
CA THR A 344 -13.09 5.51 -1.87
C THR A 344 -13.97 5.21 -3.09
N PRO A 345 -15.22 5.72 -3.15
CA PRO A 345 -16.08 5.48 -4.30
C PRO A 345 -15.44 6.02 -5.59
N GLY A 346 -15.61 5.27 -6.68
CA GLY A 346 -15.18 5.71 -8.00
C GLY A 346 -16.14 6.69 -8.66
N GLN A 347 -15.84 7.03 -9.91
CA GLN A 347 -16.59 8.04 -10.67
C GLN A 347 -17.90 7.49 -11.27
N VAL A 348 -18.21 6.20 -11.11
CA VAL A 348 -19.41 5.58 -11.67
C VAL A 348 -20.70 6.29 -11.23
N GLU A 349 -20.84 6.60 -9.93
CA GLU A 349 -22.04 7.27 -9.42
C GLU A 349 -22.15 8.71 -9.94
N ASP A 350 -21.02 9.43 -10.05
CA ASP A 350 -20.99 10.78 -10.59
C ASP A 350 -21.39 10.79 -12.08
N ILE A 351 -20.88 9.83 -12.86
CA ILE A 351 -21.20 9.66 -14.28
C ILE A 351 -22.69 9.30 -14.45
N LEU A 352 -23.24 8.40 -13.61
CA LEU A 352 -24.66 8.05 -13.64
C LEU A 352 -25.55 9.23 -13.26
N SER A 353 -25.15 10.00 -12.25
CA SER A 353 -25.85 11.23 -11.83
C SER A 353 -25.87 12.25 -12.97
N LEU A 354 -24.73 12.44 -13.64
CA LEU A 354 -24.63 13.31 -14.79
C LEU A 354 -25.51 12.80 -15.94
N GLN A 355 -25.43 11.52 -16.30
CA GLN A 355 -26.22 10.93 -17.37
C GLN A 355 -27.72 11.18 -17.18
N LYS A 356 -28.22 11.05 -15.96
CA LYS A 356 -29.62 11.32 -15.63
C LYS A 356 -30.01 12.78 -15.88
N GLN A 357 -29.11 13.72 -15.59
CA GLN A 357 -29.33 15.15 -15.86
C GLN A 357 -29.27 15.47 -17.36
N LEU A 358 -28.36 14.83 -18.09
CA LEU A 358 -28.21 15.05 -19.53
C LEU A 358 -29.36 14.46 -20.34
N GLN A 359 -29.93 13.35 -19.89
CA GLN A 359 -31.14 12.77 -20.48
C GLN A 359 -32.33 13.74 -20.49
N SER A 360 -32.48 14.58 -19.47
CA SER A 360 -33.56 15.58 -19.45
C SER A 360 -33.30 16.77 -20.39
N GLN A 361 -32.04 17.01 -20.76
CA GLN A 361 -31.61 18.09 -21.65
C GLN A 361 -31.44 17.64 -23.11
N GLY A 362 -31.47 16.33 -23.37
CA GLY A 362 -31.27 15.75 -24.71
C GLY A 362 -29.82 15.75 -25.19
N SER A 363 -28.84 15.94 -24.28
CA SER A 363 -27.41 15.92 -24.62
C SER A 363 -26.83 14.51 -24.41
N PRO A 364 -26.22 13.89 -25.43
CA PRO A 364 -25.59 12.58 -25.26
C PRO A 364 -24.27 12.66 -24.47
N LEU A 365 -24.00 11.61 -23.70
CA LEU A 365 -22.75 11.39 -22.98
C LEU A 365 -21.97 10.23 -23.60
N LEU A 366 -20.77 10.54 -24.08
CA LEU A 366 -19.76 9.59 -24.52
C LEU A 366 -18.70 9.42 -23.44
N LEU A 367 -18.54 8.20 -22.92
CA LEU A 367 -17.50 7.84 -21.97
C LEU A 367 -16.33 7.17 -22.69
N LEU A 368 -15.13 7.67 -22.42
CA LEU A 368 -13.85 7.14 -22.89
C LEU A 368 -13.05 6.61 -21.69
N PRO A 369 -13.25 5.35 -21.28
CA PRO A 369 -12.38 4.72 -20.29
C PRO A 369 -11.02 4.41 -20.91
N ILE A 370 -9.97 4.96 -20.30
CA ILE A 370 -8.58 4.77 -20.72
C ILE A 370 -7.95 3.72 -19.79
N PRO A 371 -7.47 2.59 -20.31
CA PRO A 371 -6.87 1.56 -19.47
C PRO A 371 -5.65 2.12 -18.73
N ASP A 372 -5.50 1.75 -17.46
CA ASP A 372 -4.30 2.10 -16.70
C ASP A 372 -3.09 1.36 -17.27
N LYS A 373 -1.90 1.90 -16.97
CA LYS A 373 -0.62 1.33 -17.43
C LYS A 373 -0.46 -0.14 -17.08
N ILE A 374 -0.84 -0.55 -15.86
CA ILE A 374 -0.80 -1.96 -15.44
C ILE A 374 -1.78 -2.85 -16.24
N GLY A 375 -2.86 -2.27 -16.77
CA GLY A 375 -3.83 -2.98 -17.58
C GLY A 375 -3.31 -3.36 -18.97
N LEU A 376 -2.44 -2.51 -19.54
CA LEU A 376 -1.82 -2.75 -20.83
C LEU A 376 -0.43 -3.37 -20.75
N ARG A 377 0.32 -3.13 -19.66
CA ARG A 377 1.66 -3.66 -19.43
C ARG A 377 1.77 -4.30 -18.05
N PRO A 378 1.10 -5.44 -17.80
CA PRO A 378 1.20 -6.16 -16.53
C PRO A 378 2.50 -6.97 -16.39
N GLU A 379 3.16 -7.32 -17.50
CA GLU A 379 4.26 -8.29 -17.53
C GLU A 379 5.48 -7.90 -16.66
N PRO A 380 5.85 -6.60 -16.55
CA PRO A 380 6.93 -6.18 -15.66
C PRO A 380 6.65 -6.40 -14.16
N ILE A 381 5.38 -6.48 -13.76
CA ILE A 381 4.97 -6.79 -12.38
C ILE A 381 4.84 -8.29 -12.20
N LEU A 382 4.12 -8.95 -13.10
CA LEU A 382 3.82 -10.36 -13.04
C LEU A 382 4.18 -11.01 -14.39
N PRO A 383 5.33 -11.68 -14.49
CA PRO A 383 5.78 -12.35 -15.72
C PRO A 383 4.91 -13.56 -16.05
N ALA A 384 3.79 -13.32 -16.72
CA ALA A 384 2.81 -14.33 -17.11
C ALA A 384 2.34 -14.15 -18.56
N ARG A 385 1.62 -15.15 -19.08
CA ARG A 385 0.91 -15.03 -20.35
C ARG A 385 -0.50 -14.53 -20.11
N TYR A 386 -0.79 -13.38 -20.68
CA TYR A 386 -2.10 -12.71 -20.58
C TYR A 386 -2.89 -12.90 -21.87
N LYS A 387 -4.20 -13.15 -21.74
CA LYS A 387 -5.11 -13.33 -22.87
C LYS A 387 -5.64 -12.01 -23.44
N GLY A 388 -5.68 -10.96 -22.64
CA GLY A 388 -6.28 -9.67 -22.95
C GLY A 388 -5.84 -8.62 -21.93
N ALA A 389 -6.42 -7.42 -22.01
CA ALA A 389 -6.12 -6.35 -21.07
C ALA A 389 -6.51 -6.76 -19.63
N VAL A 390 -5.71 -6.32 -18.66
CA VAL A 390 -6.03 -6.52 -17.25
C VAL A 390 -6.88 -5.34 -16.77
N HIS A 391 -8.03 -5.63 -16.18
CA HIS A 391 -8.97 -4.61 -15.74
C HIS A 391 -9.05 -4.54 -14.21
N PRO A 392 -9.27 -3.34 -13.64
CA PRO A 392 -9.59 -3.17 -12.23
C PRO A 392 -10.74 -4.07 -11.77
N LEU A 393 -10.75 -4.39 -10.47
CA LEU A 393 -11.83 -5.17 -9.87
C LEU A 393 -13.18 -4.48 -10.09
N GLY A 394 -14.19 -5.24 -10.54
CA GLY A 394 -15.54 -4.72 -10.79
C GLY A 394 -15.71 -3.91 -12.08
N TYR A 395 -14.64 -3.63 -12.83
CA TYR A 395 -14.68 -2.78 -14.03
C TYR A 395 -15.77 -3.17 -15.04
N HIS A 396 -15.86 -4.45 -15.41
CA HIS A 396 -16.86 -4.91 -16.38
C HIS A 396 -18.31 -4.69 -15.89
N ALA A 397 -18.55 -4.86 -14.58
CA ALA A 397 -19.85 -4.59 -13.98
C ALA A 397 -20.15 -3.08 -13.99
N SER A 398 -19.16 -2.23 -13.70
CA SER A 398 -19.27 -0.77 -13.83
C SER A 398 -19.64 -0.36 -15.27
N ILE A 399 -18.94 -0.89 -16.27
CA ILE A 399 -19.20 -0.60 -17.69
C ILE A 399 -20.61 -1.06 -18.11
N GLN A 400 -21.03 -2.26 -17.71
CA GLN A 400 -22.38 -2.75 -18.00
C GLN A 400 -23.46 -1.87 -17.36
N ARG A 401 -23.25 -1.45 -16.11
CA ARG A 401 -24.16 -0.54 -15.40
C ARG A 401 -24.28 0.79 -16.12
N LEU A 402 -23.17 1.38 -16.56
CA LEU A 402 -23.15 2.64 -17.32
C LEU A 402 -23.88 2.51 -18.67
N LYS A 403 -23.60 1.44 -19.43
CA LYS A 403 -24.31 1.16 -20.69
C LYS A 403 -25.80 0.97 -20.48
N SER A 404 -26.21 0.28 -19.41
CA SER A 404 -27.63 0.08 -19.09
C SER A 404 -28.36 1.38 -18.74
N ALA A 405 -27.65 2.38 -18.24
CA ALA A 405 -28.16 3.74 -18.01
C ALA A 405 -28.18 4.61 -19.29
N GLY A 406 -27.81 4.06 -20.44
CA GLY A 406 -27.79 4.75 -21.73
C GLY A 406 -26.56 5.62 -21.96
N VAL A 407 -25.48 5.43 -21.19
CA VAL A 407 -24.19 6.06 -21.48
C VAL A 407 -23.58 5.36 -22.69
N ASP A 408 -23.15 6.13 -23.70
CA ASP A 408 -22.37 5.57 -24.79
C ASP A 408 -20.93 5.37 -24.33
N VAL A 409 -20.43 4.13 -24.37
CA VAL A 409 -19.12 3.79 -23.80
C VAL A 409 -18.23 3.20 -24.89
N LEU A 410 -17.14 3.91 -25.19
CA LEU A 410 -16.13 3.48 -26.15
C LEU A 410 -14.89 2.99 -25.40
N ASP A 411 -14.94 1.73 -24.98
CA ASP A 411 -13.81 1.03 -24.35
C ASP A 411 -12.86 0.47 -25.40
N MET A 412 -11.61 0.94 -25.38
CA MET A 412 -10.58 0.57 -26.35
C MET A 412 -9.53 -0.38 -25.77
N SER A 413 -9.72 -0.90 -24.56
CA SER A 413 -8.70 -1.64 -23.81
C SER A 413 -8.15 -2.83 -24.61
N GLU A 414 -9.01 -3.68 -25.18
CA GLU A 414 -8.60 -4.84 -25.98
C GLU A 414 -7.90 -4.44 -27.29
N LYS A 415 -8.35 -3.36 -27.92
CA LYS A 415 -7.73 -2.90 -29.16
C LYS A 415 -6.34 -2.30 -28.92
N LEU A 416 -6.18 -1.54 -27.84
CA LEU A 416 -4.89 -1.02 -27.40
C LEU A 416 -3.97 -2.16 -26.95
N TRP A 417 -4.53 -3.17 -26.28
CA TRP A 417 -3.80 -4.38 -25.91
C TRP A 417 -3.15 -5.07 -27.12
N ASP A 418 -3.89 -5.23 -28.22
CA ASP A 418 -3.36 -5.84 -29.45
C ASP A 418 -2.26 -4.99 -30.11
N GLN A 419 -2.31 -3.67 -29.94
CA GLN A 419 -1.36 -2.72 -30.52
C GLN A 419 -0.12 -2.48 -29.65
N ARG A 420 -0.14 -2.87 -28.37
CA ARG A 420 0.87 -2.48 -27.36
C ARG A 420 2.32 -2.80 -27.75
N ASN A 421 2.54 -3.86 -28.51
CA ASN A 421 3.89 -4.27 -28.94
C ASN A 421 4.39 -3.53 -30.18
N ARG A 422 3.50 -2.82 -30.88
CA ARG A 422 3.81 -2.05 -32.09
C ARG A 422 3.85 -0.55 -31.82
N LEU A 423 3.12 -0.09 -30.81
CA LEU A 423 3.03 1.30 -30.41
C LEU A 423 3.44 1.45 -28.93
N PRO A 424 4.32 2.40 -28.59
CA PRO A 424 4.57 2.71 -27.19
C PRO A 424 3.30 3.35 -26.63
N LEU A 425 2.64 2.69 -25.67
CA LEU A 425 1.35 3.18 -25.13
C LEU A 425 1.48 3.97 -23.83
N HIS A 426 2.51 3.66 -23.04
CA HIS A 426 2.85 4.33 -21.80
C HIS A 426 4.37 4.49 -21.71
N PHE A 427 4.78 5.54 -21.02
CA PHE A 427 6.17 5.74 -20.62
C PHE A 427 6.59 4.71 -19.56
N HIS A 428 7.88 4.45 -19.44
CA HIS A 428 8.43 3.55 -18.43
C HIS A 428 8.31 4.17 -17.02
N GLN A 429 8.52 5.48 -16.91
CA GLN A 429 8.71 6.21 -15.65
C GLN A 429 7.54 7.13 -15.29
N ASP A 430 6.45 7.10 -16.06
CA ASP A 430 5.31 7.99 -15.89
C ASP A 430 3.95 7.24 -15.83
N THR A 431 2.94 7.89 -15.24
CA THR A 431 1.54 7.42 -15.20
C THR A 431 0.71 7.76 -16.44
N LEU A 432 1.14 8.72 -17.26
CA LEU A 432 0.46 9.15 -18.47
C LEU A 432 0.62 8.14 -19.62
N TRP A 433 -0.29 8.24 -20.58
CA TRP A 433 -0.14 7.66 -21.90
C TRP A 433 0.88 8.44 -22.75
N THR A 434 1.44 7.81 -23.77
CA THR A 434 2.29 8.50 -24.76
C THR A 434 1.48 9.37 -25.72
N ALA A 435 2.15 10.28 -26.44
CA ALA A 435 1.50 11.09 -27.46
C ALA A 435 0.92 10.22 -28.60
N GLU A 436 1.57 9.10 -28.93
CA GLU A 436 1.10 8.13 -29.92
C GLU A 436 -0.19 7.44 -29.48
N ALA A 437 -0.27 7.00 -28.21
CA ALA A 437 -1.49 6.41 -27.66
C ALA A 437 -2.65 7.41 -27.65
N MET A 438 -2.39 8.62 -27.15
CA MET A 438 -3.36 9.70 -27.13
C MET A 438 -3.90 9.99 -28.55
N LYS A 439 -3.02 10.04 -29.56
CA LYS A 439 -3.40 10.26 -30.95
C LYS A 439 -4.25 9.12 -31.51
N GLU A 440 -3.87 7.86 -31.27
CA GLU A 440 -4.66 6.71 -31.69
C GLU A 440 -6.06 6.74 -31.07
N ILE A 441 -6.17 7.09 -29.79
CA ILE A 441 -7.44 7.20 -29.08
C ILE A 441 -8.28 8.37 -29.64
N ALA A 442 -7.66 9.50 -29.96
CA ALA A 442 -8.35 10.62 -30.62
C ALA A 442 -8.87 10.23 -32.01
N VAL A 443 -8.09 9.49 -32.81
CA VAL A 443 -8.51 8.96 -34.12
C VAL A 443 -9.71 8.03 -33.97
N GLN A 444 -9.67 7.11 -33.00
CA GLN A 444 -10.78 6.19 -32.78
C GLN A 444 -12.03 6.89 -32.27
N ALA A 445 -11.88 7.80 -31.30
CA ALA A 445 -12.97 8.62 -30.80
C ALA A 445 -13.61 9.44 -31.93
N SER A 446 -12.81 10.07 -32.81
CA SER A 446 -13.32 10.83 -33.95
C SER A 446 -14.12 9.97 -34.94
N ARG A 447 -13.68 8.74 -35.23
CA ARG A 447 -14.41 7.80 -36.09
C ARG A 447 -15.76 7.42 -35.51
N HIS A 448 -15.81 7.17 -34.19
CA HIS A 448 -17.04 6.89 -33.48
C HIS A 448 -17.97 8.10 -33.49
N ILE A 449 -17.45 9.29 -33.17
CA ILE A 449 -18.21 10.54 -33.16
C ILE A 449 -18.76 10.90 -34.54
N ARG A 450 -17.98 10.73 -35.62
CA ARG A 450 -18.46 10.94 -37.00
C ARG A 450 -19.63 10.04 -37.36
N LYS A 451 -19.66 8.81 -36.81
CA LYS A 451 -20.72 7.84 -37.06
C LYS A 451 -21.96 8.08 -36.17
N ALA A 452 -21.75 8.31 -34.88
CA ALA A 452 -22.81 8.37 -33.87
C ALA A 452 -23.37 9.79 -33.65
N TYR A 453 -22.54 10.81 -33.86
CA TYR A 453 -22.85 12.22 -33.56
C TYR A 453 -22.39 13.16 -34.70
N PRO A 454 -22.82 12.96 -35.96
CA PRO A 454 -22.36 13.75 -37.11
C PRO A 454 -22.63 15.26 -36.94
N GLN A 455 -23.65 15.66 -36.18
CA GLN A 455 -24.02 17.06 -35.94
C GLN A 455 -22.97 17.90 -35.20
N VAL A 456 -22.00 17.26 -34.53
CA VAL A 456 -20.90 17.97 -33.85
C VAL A 456 -19.63 18.05 -34.67
N VAL A 457 -19.61 17.46 -35.87
CA VAL A 457 -18.46 17.43 -36.77
C VAL A 457 -18.60 18.53 -37.81
N LEU A 458 -17.49 19.19 -38.14
CA LEU A 458 -17.39 20.03 -39.34
C LEU A 458 -16.67 19.25 -40.44
N ASP A 459 -17.23 19.28 -41.65
CA ASP A 459 -16.63 18.64 -42.82
C ASP A 459 -15.50 19.49 -43.43
N GLU A 460 -15.37 20.74 -43.00
CA GLU A 460 -14.29 21.63 -43.40
C GLU A 460 -12.97 21.22 -42.70
N THR A 461 -11.89 21.18 -43.48
CA THR A 461 -10.55 21.00 -42.90
C THR A 461 -10.14 22.32 -42.25
N PRO A 462 -9.93 22.36 -40.92
CA PRO A 462 -9.59 23.61 -40.26
C PRO A 462 -8.21 24.05 -40.71
N LEU A 463 -8.07 25.37 -40.95
CA LEU A 463 -6.75 25.98 -41.17
C LEU A 463 -6.01 25.95 -39.84
N VAL A 464 -5.11 24.97 -39.69
CA VAL A 464 -4.28 24.80 -38.51
C VAL A 464 -2.82 25.02 -38.85
N ASP A 465 -2.13 25.72 -37.97
CA ASP A 465 -0.67 25.80 -37.99
C ASP A 465 -0.13 24.65 -37.14
N ALA A 466 0.62 23.75 -37.79
CA ALA A 466 1.11 22.52 -37.19
C ALA A 466 2.61 22.61 -36.95
N GLN A 467 3.01 22.41 -35.70
CA GLN A 467 4.41 22.44 -35.28
C GLN A 467 4.79 21.11 -34.64
N PHE A 468 5.92 20.55 -35.08
CA PHE A 468 6.52 19.41 -34.40
C PHE A 468 7.15 19.87 -33.09
N ILE A 469 6.75 19.24 -31.99
CA ILE A 469 7.25 19.52 -30.64
C ILE A 469 7.91 18.23 -30.14
N GLU A 470 9.12 18.36 -29.61
CA GLU A 470 9.80 17.30 -28.88
C GLU A 470 9.95 17.73 -27.42
N ARG A 471 9.66 16.82 -26.49
CA ARG A 471 9.77 17.07 -25.06
C ARG A 471 10.47 15.93 -24.36
N GLN A 472 11.22 16.28 -23.32
CA GLN A 472 11.93 15.33 -22.47
C GLN A 472 11.53 15.53 -21.02
N ASP A 473 11.24 14.42 -20.33
CA ASP A 473 10.90 14.42 -18.90
C ASP A 473 11.29 13.07 -18.27
N PHE A 474 11.58 13.06 -16.98
CA PHE A 474 11.75 11.85 -16.17
C PHE A 474 10.42 11.23 -15.75
N GLY A 475 9.34 12.01 -15.78
CA GLY A 475 8.01 11.55 -15.41
C GLY A 475 7.71 11.62 -13.90
N ASP A 476 6.43 11.49 -13.57
CA ASP A 476 5.91 11.66 -12.22
C ASP A 476 6.33 10.54 -11.27
N LEU A 477 6.36 9.29 -11.72
CA LEU A 477 6.75 8.16 -10.88
C LEU A 477 8.24 8.19 -10.54
N ALA A 478 9.11 8.55 -11.48
CA ALA A 478 10.54 8.69 -11.18
C ALA A 478 10.81 9.82 -10.17
N ARG A 479 10.15 10.98 -10.34
CA ARG A 479 10.25 12.13 -9.41
C ARG A 479 9.70 11.81 -8.02
N ARG A 480 8.63 11.01 -7.93
CA ARG A 480 8.10 10.54 -6.65
C ARG A 480 9.05 9.56 -5.97
N LEU A 481 9.68 8.68 -6.74
CA LEU A 481 10.54 7.63 -6.21
C LEU A 481 11.91 8.18 -5.75
N HIS A 482 12.47 9.14 -6.47
CA HIS A 482 13.77 9.75 -6.17
C HIS A 482 13.75 11.26 -6.33
N ARG A 483 14.42 11.97 -5.40
CA ARG A 483 14.62 13.42 -5.50
C ARG A 483 15.49 13.85 -6.69
N GLN A 484 16.41 12.97 -7.12
CA GLN A 484 17.33 13.19 -8.24
C GLN A 484 17.20 12.04 -9.26
N PRO A 485 16.08 11.97 -10.00
CA PRO A 485 15.80 10.86 -10.92
C PRO A 485 16.86 10.71 -12.03
N GLU A 486 17.53 11.80 -12.42
CA GLU A 486 18.59 11.83 -13.42
C GLU A 486 19.81 10.97 -13.08
N SER A 487 19.99 10.63 -11.80
CA SER A 487 21.07 9.73 -11.36
C SER A 487 20.75 8.25 -11.60
N PHE A 488 19.48 7.92 -11.89
CA PHE A 488 18.99 6.55 -11.95
C PHE A 488 18.39 6.19 -13.32
N TRP A 489 17.78 7.15 -14.00
CA TRP A 489 17.15 6.93 -15.30
C TRP A 489 17.50 8.05 -16.29
N PRO A 490 17.59 7.73 -17.60
CA PRO A 490 17.56 8.74 -18.63
C PRO A 490 16.15 9.35 -18.74
N ALA A 491 16.07 10.62 -19.12
CA ALA A 491 14.80 11.25 -19.45
C ALA A 491 14.15 10.52 -20.65
N GLU A 492 12.84 10.32 -20.58
CA GLU A 492 12.07 9.81 -21.71
C GLU A 492 11.75 10.96 -22.66
N THR A 493 11.64 10.65 -23.95
CA THR A 493 11.36 11.64 -24.99
C THR A 493 10.04 11.30 -25.66
N THR A 494 9.23 12.31 -25.94
CA THR A 494 8.00 12.18 -26.72
C THR A 494 7.98 13.22 -27.82
N GLN A 495 7.53 12.80 -29.00
CA GLN A 495 7.32 13.67 -30.14
C GLN A 495 5.82 13.84 -30.37
N MET A 496 5.39 15.08 -30.58
CA MET A 496 3.99 15.41 -30.76
C MET A 496 3.82 16.52 -31.80
N VAL A 497 2.59 16.71 -32.26
CA VAL A 497 2.24 17.80 -33.17
C VAL A 497 1.38 18.78 -32.41
N GLY A 498 1.93 19.94 -32.10
CA GLY A 498 1.16 21.05 -31.56
C GLY A 498 0.38 21.74 -32.67
N LEU A 499 -0.85 22.16 -32.38
CA LEU A 499 -1.75 22.76 -33.36
C LEU A 499 -2.26 24.13 -32.87
N ARG A 500 -2.16 25.16 -33.71
CA ARG A 500 -2.84 26.45 -33.53
C ARG A 500 -3.90 26.67 -34.59
N GLY A 501 -4.80 27.63 -34.35
CA GLY A 501 -5.83 28.03 -35.31
C GLY A 501 -7.21 27.46 -35.02
N LEU A 502 -7.33 26.51 -34.10
CA LEU A 502 -8.63 26.10 -33.57
C LEU A 502 -9.15 27.19 -32.60
N THR A 503 -10.22 27.87 -32.98
CA THR A 503 -10.83 28.95 -32.19
C THR A 503 -12.26 28.59 -31.76
N GLY A 504 -12.80 29.30 -30.75
CA GLY A 504 -14.18 29.12 -30.29
C GLY A 504 -14.39 27.90 -29.38
N ALA A 505 -13.41 27.56 -28.54
CA ALA A 505 -13.51 26.45 -27.60
C ALA A 505 -14.72 26.60 -26.66
N GLU A 506 -14.91 27.75 -26.02
CA GLU A 506 -16.00 27.98 -25.06
C GLU A 506 -17.39 27.86 -25.70
N THR A 507 -17.54 28.30 -26.95
CA THR A 507 -18.78 28.22 -27.72
C THR A 507 -18.96 26.89 -28.43
N SER A 508 -18.00 25.97 -28.30
CA SER A 508 -18.05 24.65 -28.93
C SER A 508 -19.27 23.86 -28.43
N PRO A 509 -20.01 23.18 -29.32
CA PRO A 509 -21.10 22.30 -28.90
C PRO A 509 -20.58 20.98 -28.29
N VAL A 510 -19.26 20.77 -28.24
CA VAL A 510 -18.65 19.60 -27.61
C VAL A 510 -17.90 20.04 -26.36
N LEU A 511 -18.19 19.38 -25.24
CA LEU A 511 -17.47 19.56 -23.98
C LEU A 511 -16.68 18.28 -23.67
N VAL A 512 -15.39 18.41 -23.42
CA VAL A 512 -14.51 17.34 -22.95
C VAL A 512 -14.26 17.53 -21.47
N ILE A 513 -14.52 16.48 -20.70
CA ILE A 513 -14.34 16.43 -19.25
C ILE A 513 -13.26 15.39 -18.95
N GLY A 514 -12.30 15.74 -18.12
CA GLY A 514 -11.31 14.78 -17.65
C GLY A 514 -10.27 15.38 -16.73
N GLY A 515 -9.34 14.54 -16.30
CA GLY A 515 -8.26 14.92 -15.38
C GLY A 515 -6.94 15.16 -16.09
N ASP A 516 -5.91 14.52 -15.54
CA ASP A 516 -4.53 14.52 -16.03
C ASP A 516 -4.40 14.07 -17.49
N LEU A 517 -5.11 13.01 -17.91
CA LEU A 517 -5.03 12.50 -19.28
C LEU A 517 -5.48 13.52 -20.35
N VAL A 518 -6.44 14.38 -20.02
CA VAL A 518 -6.96 15.42 -20.92
C VAL A 518 -6.03 16.63 -20.97
N ARG A 519 -5.40 16.94 -19.83
CA ARG A 519 -4.49 18.09 -19.66
C ARG A 519 -3.03 17.77 -19.97
N ALA A 520 -2.69 16.50 -20.17
CA ALA A 520 -1.36 16.04 -20.53
C ALA A 520 -0.81 16.86 -21.71
N TYR A 521 0.47 17.24 -21.60
CA TYR A 521 1.19 18.08 -22.56
C TYR A 521 0.75 19.56 -22.66
N ASP A 522 -0.36 19.97 -22.05
CA ASP A 522 -0.79 21.37 -22.09
C ASP A 522 -0.70 22.05 -20.71
N ASP A 523 -0.69 21.26 -19.63
CA ASP A 523 -0.59 21.74 -18.25
C ASP A 523 0.87 21.73 -17.73
N PRO A 524 1.43 22.88 -17.31
CA PRO A 524 2.79 22.97 -16.77
C PRO A 524 3.05 22.17 -15.49
N SER A 525 1.99 21.77 -14.77
CA SER A 525 2.10 20.99 -13.53
C SER A 525 2.22 19.48 -13.75
N LEU A 526 1.98 19.01 -14.97
CA LEU A 526 2.03 17.60 -15.35
C LEU A 526 3.35 17.27 -16.06
N SER A 527 3.60 15.97 -16.25
CA SER A 527 4.78 15.51 -16.97
C SER A 527 4.77 15.90 -18.44
N PHE A 528 5.97 16.09 -18.99
CA PHE A 528 6.21 16.62 -20.32
C PHE A 528 5.54 17.99 -20.53
N PRO A 529 5.78 18.98 -19.64
CA PRO A 529 5.11 20.27 -19.68
C PRO A 529 5.52 21.11 -20.91
N PRO A 530 4.75 22.16 -21.25
CA PRO A 530 5.18 23.16 -22.22
C PRO A 530 6.54 23.78 -21.86
N THR A 531 7.40 23.97 -22.85
CA THR A 531 8.72 24.62 -22.69
C THR A 531 8.62 26.14 -22.69
N SER A 532 7.60 26.67 -23.36
CA SER A 532 7.25 28.09 -23.41
C SER A 532 5.75 28.27 -23.26
N LEU A 533 5.32 29.41 -22.69
CA LEU A 533 3.92 29.85 -22.70
C LEU A 533 3.36 30.03 -24.11
N THR A 534 4.25 30.16 -25.10
CA THR A 534 3.87 30.24 -26.51
C THR A 534 3.79 28.87 -27.18
N ASP A 535 4.15 27.75 -26.54
CA ASP A 535 4.10 26.45 -27.22
C ASP A 535 2.67 26.15 -27.70
N PRO A 536 2.50 25.62 -28.93
CA PRO A 536 1.18 25.22 -29.38
C PRO A 536 0.62 24.10 -28.50
N PRO A 537 -0.70 24.09 -28.24
CA PRO A 537 -1.32 23.00 -27.51
C PRO A 537 -1.22 21.71 -28.31
N ALA A 538 -0.98 20.60 -27.61
CA ALA A 538 -0.75 19.29 -28.19
C ALA A 538 -1.59 18.19 -27.53
N GLY A 539 -2.29 18.49 -26.44
CA GLY A 539 -3.07 17.53 -25.66
C GLY A 539 -4.28 16.94 -26.40
N PHE A 540 -4.96 16.01 -25.73
CA PHE A 540 -6.03 15.21 -26.30
C PHE A 540 -7.17 16.04 -26.92
N PRO A 541 -7.71 17.10 -26.27
CA PRO A 541 -8.76 17.93 -26.84
C PRO A 541 -8.36 18.58 -28.15
N THR A 542 -7.10 18.99 -28.28
CA THR A 542 -6.56 19.66 -29.47
C THR A 542 -6.49 18.68 -30.65
N GLN A 543 -5.96 17.46 -30.40
CA GLN A 543 -5.89 16.42 -31.44
C GLN A 543 -7.28 15.97 -31.89
N LEU A 544 -8.19 15.74 -30.94
CA LEU A 544 -9.57 15.37 -31.26
C LEU A 544 -10.29 16.50 -31.98
N GLY A 545 -10.13 17.74 -31.52
CA GLY A 545 -10.74 18.92 -32.13
C GLY A 545 -10.34 19.10 -33.58
N ALA A 546 -9.05 18.97 -33.90
CA ALA A 546 -8.57 19.00 -35.27
C ALA A 546 -9.23 17.93 -36.15
N LEU A 547 -9.39 16.70 -35.63
CA LEU A 547 -10.08 15.62 -36.32
C LEU A 547 -11.59 15.82 -36.46
N LEU A 548 -12.21 16.67 -35.65
CA LEU A 548 -13.63 17.05 -35.72
C LEU A 548 -13.84 18.37 -36.48
N GLY A 549 -12.76 19.03 -36.91
CA GLY A 549 -12.78 20.29 -37.62
C GLY A 549 -13.06 21.52 -36.74
N ARG A 550 -12.89 21.44 -35.42
CA ARG A 550 -13.23 22.55 -34.48
C ARG A 550 -12.49 22.51 -33.16
N ALA A 551 -12.43 23.64 -32.46
CA ALA A 551 -12.03 23.67 -31.06
C ALA A 551 -13.06 22.95 -30.16
N LEU A 552 -12.61 22.39 -29.05
CA LEU A 552 -13.45 21.72 -28.06
C LEU A 552 -13.41 22.49 -26.74
N ASP A 553 -14.54 22.59 -26.06
CA ASP A 553 -14.57 23.12 -24.69
C ASP A 553 -13.98 22.07 -23.74
N VAL A 554 -13.25 22.51 -22.71
CA VAL A 554 -12.59 21.62 -21.76
C VAL A 554 -12.94 22.02 -20.32
N ALA A 555 -13.32 21.02 -19.53
CA ALA A 555 -13.55 21.16 -18.10
C ALA A 555 -12.81 20.07 -17.32
N GLU A 556 -12.40 20.41 -16.10
CA GLU A 556 -11.85 19.42 -15.17
C GLU A 556 -12.95 18.48 -14.68
N ALA A 557 -12.60 17.22 -14.42
CA ALA A 557 -13.50 16.28 -13.78
C ALA A 557 -13.88 16.78 -12.38
N ALA A 558 -15.18 16.91 -12.14
CA ALA A 558 -15.75 17.39 -10.89
C ALA A 558 -17.12 16.74 -10.65
N PRO A 559 -17.69 16.82 -9.44
CA PRO A 559 -19.02 16.28 -9.17
C PRO A 559 -20.05 16.86 -10.16
N ALA A 560 -21.03 16.05 -10.58
CA ALA A 560 -21.98 16.44 -11.63
C ALA A 560 -22.61 17.83 -11.41
N ALA A 561 -22.95 18.17 -10.16
CA ALA A 561 -23.54 19.44 -9.77
C ALA A 561 -22.72 20.69 -10.16
N THR A 562 -21.39 20.61 -10.16
CA THR A 562 -20.52 21.75 -10.52
C THR A 562 -20.36 21.91 -12.03
N LEU A 563 -20.63 20.85 -12.80
CA LEU A 563 -20.43 20.82 -14.24
C LEU A 563 -21.68 21.25 -15.03
N VAL A 564 -22.88 21.09 -14.44
CA VAL A 564 -24.17 21.42 -15.08
C VAL A 564 -24.20 22.80 -15.75
N PRO A 565 -23.70 23.89 -15.13
CA PRO A 565 -23.76 25.21 -15.76
C PRO A 565 -22.98 25.28 -17.09
N ARG A 566 -21.87 24.55 -17.22
CA ARG A 566 -21.04 24.52 -18.43
C ARG A 566 -21.59 23.58 -19.52
N MET A 567 -22.56 22.75 -19.18
CA MET A 567 -23.16 21.76 -20.09
C MET A 567 -24.36 22.32 -20.87
N SER A 568 -24.92 23.43 -20.43
CA SER A 568 -26.05 24.07 -21.10
C SER A 568 -25.71 24.40 -22.56
N GLY A 569 -26.52 23.90 -23.48
CA GLY A 569 -26.36 24.11 -24.93
C GLY A 569 -25.31 23.22 -25.62
N LYS A 570 -24.63 22.33 -24.90
CA LYS A 570 -23.69 21.37 -25.50
C LYS A 570 -24.46 20.21 -26.17
N LYS A 571 -24.05 19.83 -27.37
CA LYS A 571 -24.64 18.75 -28.19
C LYS A 571 -23.95 17.40 -28.02
N LEU A 572 -22.77 17.37 -27.40
CA LEU A 572 -22.06 16.14 -27.02
C LEU A 572 -21.17 16.44 -25.82
N ILE A 573 -21.20 15.56 -24.82
CA ILE A 573 -20.28 15.59 -23.69
C ILE A 573 -19.41 14.34 -23.76
N ILE A 574 -18.11 14.53 -23.69
CA ILE A 574 -17.11 13.46 -23.74
C ILE A 574 -16.44 13.43 -22.37
N TRP A 575 -16.55 12.32 -21.65
CA TRP A 575 -15.88 12.13 -20.37
C TRP A 575 -14.72 11.14 -20.55
N VAL A 576 -13.49 11.63 -20.40
CA VAL A 576 -12.27 10.84 -20.42
C VAL A 576 -11.91 10.47 -18.99
N VAL A 577 -11.85 9.18 -18.69
CA VAL A 577 -11.64 8.67 -17.33
C VAL A 577 -10.64 7.53 -17.35
N ARG A 578 -9.80 7.42 -16.31
CA ARG A 578 -8.95 6.24 -16.12
C ARG A 578 -9.82 5.04 -15.78
N ALA A 579 -9.55 3.87 -16.35
CA ALA A 579 -10.33 2.66 -16.10
C ALA A 579 -10.35 2.31 -14.60
N GLY A 580 -9.25 2.53 -13.87
CA GLY A 580 -9.15 2.38 -12.43
C GLY A 580 -9.98 3.34 -11.59
N GLU A 581 -10.53 4.40 -12.21
CA GLU A 581 -11.46 5.31 -11.54
C GLU A 581 -12.93 4.87 -11.66
N LEU A 582 -13.24 3.93 -12.56
CA LEU A 582 -14.54 3.26 -12.67
C LEU A 582 -14.65 2.05 -11.74
#